data_AF-A0A433D9K6-F1
#
_entry.id   AF-A0A433D9K6-F1
#
_cell.length_a   1.000
_cell.length_b   1.000
_cell.length_c   1.000
_cell.angle_alpha   90.00
_cell.angle_beta   90.00
_cell.angle_gamma   90.00
#
_symmetry.space_group_name_H-M   'P 1'
#
loop_
_entity.id
_entity.type
_entity.pdbx_description
1 polymer ?
#
loop_
_entity_poly.entity_id
_entity_poly.type
_entity_poly.pdbx_seq_one_letter_code
_entity_poly.pdbx_strand_id
1 'polypeptide(L)'
;MPRLAPELILRILAHVDQDYNTSHSFDLLSCSLVCRQWYQCALPFLEDNKPYVNCQILSYTNPELERLATLMTESRRYGLDHGSFIERVDFHLRPLVTPEFDHERVEILGRLFSALRPHTKSMMLTASYIYSDRTELANARRFVSQIRPNLTSITTLHISCLDPSMSRPRNLMAHVFPSFAHPIFALIHNLRRNLQHIHFTDSRLPRPLLQILGTCSKIRTARLECFDDHPPRPIALADTIASWRNLRNLCIRSQNAWGDRVQLAPTLARLARFPPPNLEVLELDNQQHTNRHHHPNQSEPALFPNLRILLSRCASTLVHVALPSMALEPDGTFDAIVGFLVELEMPRLRILDLSRPLYSMADSKFTLVPPYADFGKLPWPELRHLDMSNCWYITSAFLGVVIRSCPELRSLLLRSHVDGVKGDISALSDAGFVRGLHAGAAMWRHPE
;
A
#
# COMPACT_ATOMS: atom_id res chain seq x y z
N MET A 1 -29.93 -18.69 -39.62
CA MET A 1 -30.57 -18.87 -38.30
C MET A 1 -31.40 -17.64 -37.98
N PRO A 2 -32.64 -17.78 -37.49
CA PRO A 2 -33.44 -16.66 -37.03
C PRO A 2 -32.69 -15.92 -35.90
N ARG A 3 -32.68 -14.58 -35.95
CA ARG A 3 -32.04 -13.74 -34.92
C ARG A 3 -33.04 -13.45 -33.81
N LEU A 4 -32.65 -13.66 -32.56
CA LEU A 4 -33.43 -13.18 -31.41
C LEU A 4 -33.36 -11.65 -31.35
N ALA A 5 -34.47 -11.01 -30.96
CA ALA A 5 -34.49 -9.58 -30.71
C ALA A 5 -33.60 -9.25 -29.47
N PRO A 6 -32.87 -8.12 -29.46
CA PRO A 6 -31.99 -7.75 -28.35
C PRO A 6 -32.68 -7.77 -26.98
N GLU A 7 -33.95 -7.37 -26.89
CA GLU A 7 -34.73 -7.31 -25.66
C GLU A 7 -34.92 -8.69 -25.04
N LEU A 8 -35.05 -9.73 -25.87
CA LEU A 8 -35.14 -11.11 -25.42
C LEU A 8 -33.78 -11.61 -24.93
N ILE A 9 -32.70 -11.27 -25.64
CA ILE A 9 -31.33 -11.60 -25.22
C ILE A 9 -31.02 -10.96 -23.87
N LEU A 10 -31.35 -9.68 -23.68
CA LEU A 10 -31.18 -8.96 -22.41
C LEU A 10 -31.96 -9.62 -21.27
N ARG A 11 -33.20 -10.06 -21.51
CA ARG A 11 -34.00 -10.80 -20.50
C ARG A 11 -33.36 -12.13 -20.12
N ILE A 12 -32.80 -12.85 -21.10
CA ILE A 12 -32.08 -14.11 -20.86
C ILE A 12 -30.82 -13.84 -20.03
N LEU A 13 -30.00 -12.86 -20.43
CA LEU A 13 -28.78 -12.50 -19.72
C LEU A 13 -29.05 -12.00 -18.30
N ALA A 14 -30.12 -11.23 -18.10
CA ALA A 14 -30.56 -10.83 -16.76
C ALA A 14 -30.94 -12.02 -15.87
N HIS A 15 -31.50 -13.10 -16.44
CA HIS A 15 -31.75 -14.33 -15.67
C HIS A 15 -30.44 -15.07 -15.36
N VAL A 16 -29.48 -15.08 -16.29
CA VAL A 16 -28.15 -15.69 -16.05
C VAL A 16 -27.38 -14.92 -14.97
N ASP A 17 -27.54 -13.60 -14.91
CA ASP A 17 -26.86 -12.71 -13.95
C ASP A 17 -27.44 -12.77 -12.52
N GLN A 18 -28.73 -13.05 -12.37
CA GLN A 18 -29.42 -13.08 -11.06
C GLN A 18 -29.01 -14.24 -10.15
N ASP A 19 -28.27 -15.22 -10.66
CA ASP A 19 -27.83 -16.37 -9.90
C ASP A 19 -26.44 -16.05 -9.29
N TYR A 20 -26.41 -15.72 -7.99
CA TYR A 20 -25.28 -15.05 -7.30
C TYR A 20 -24.01 -15.90 -7.09
N ASN A 21 -23.86 -17.01 -7.80
CA ASN A 21 -22.69 -17.89 -7.67
C ASN A 21 -21.55 -17.48 -8.62
N THR A 22 -20.29 -17.62 -8.19
CA THR A 22 -19.09 -17.24 -8.98
C THR A 22 -19.04 -17.93 -10.35
N SER A 23 -19.64 -19.11 -10.47
CA SER A 23 -19.79 -19.89 -11.70
C SER A 23 -20.59 -19.18 -12.80
N HIS A 24 -21.53 -18.29 -12.48
CA HIS A 24 -22.42 -17.67 -13.46
C HIS A 24 -21.76 -16.57 -14.28
N SER A 25 -20.69 -15.97 -13.76
CA SER A 25 -19.84 -15.08 -14.55
C SER A 25 -19.30 -15.78 -15.81
N PHE A 26 -19.05 -17.09 -15.74
CA PHE A 26 -18.60 -17.88 -16.90
C PHE A 26 -19.71 -18.13 -17.90
N ASP A 27 -20.96 -18.26 -17.47
CA ASP A 27 -22.10 -18.42 -18.36
C ASP A 27 -22.37 -17.13 -19.13
N LEU A 28 -22.27 -15.96 -18.48
CA LEU A 28 -22.33 -14.66 -19.17
C LEU A 28 -21.19 -14.51 -20.18
N LEU A 29 -19.95 -14.84 -19.80
CA LEU A 29 -18.79 -14.84 -20.71
C LEU A 29 -18.96 -15.84 -21.86
N SER A 30 -19.60 -16.98 -21.62
CA SER A 30 -19.89 -17.98 -22.66
C SER A 30 -20.96 -17.46 -23.63
N CYS A 31 -22.03 -16.85 -23.10
CA CYS A 31 -23.10 -16.23 -23.87
C CYS A 31 -22.57 -15.10 -24.76
N SER A 32 -21.65 -14.27 -24.26
CA SER A 32 -21.05 -13.19 -25.04
C SER A 32 -20.18 -13.68 -26.20
N LEU A 33 -19.73 -14.95 -26.19
CA LEU A 33 -18.98 -15.57 -27.28
C LEU A 33 -19.85 -16.16 -28.40
N VAL A 34 -21.18 -16.18 -28.26
CA VAL A 34 -22.09 -16.75 -29.26
C VAL A 34 -22.04 -15.99 -30.58
N CYS A 35 -22.26 -14.67 -30.53
CA CYS A 35 -22.13 -13.77 -31.67
C CYS A 35 -22.03 -12.31 -31.22
N ARG A 36 -21.75 -11.40 -32.16
CA ARG A 36 -21.59 -9.96 -31.87
C ARG A 36 -22.81 -9.32 -31.19
N GLN A 37 -24.03 -9.73 -31.56
CA GLN A 37 -25.25 -9.19 -30.94
C GLN A 37 -25.36 -9.62 -29.47
N TRP A 38 -25.04 -10.87 -29.15
CA TRP A 38 -25.01 -11.38 -27.77
C TRP A 38 -23.91 -10.71 -26.96
N TYR A 39 -22.71 -10.51 -27.54
CA TYR A 39 -21.65 -9.74 -26.91
C TYR A 39 -22.10 -8.32 -26.53
N GLN A 40 -22.71 -7.59 -27.47
CA GLN A 40 -23.20 -6.24 -27.22
C GLN A 40 -24.28 -6.19 -26.13
N CYS A 41 -25.15 -7.20 -26.06
CA CYS A 41 -26.16 -7.29 -25.02
C CYS A 41 -25.56 -7.70 -23.66
N ALA A 42 -24.49 -8.50 -23.64
CA ALA A 42 -23.83 -8.96 -22.42
C ALA A 42 -22.88 -7.92 -21.81
N LEU A 43 -22.36 -6.99 -22.62
CA LEU A 43 -21.35 -6.02 -22.19
C LEU A 43 -21.77 -5.22 -20.95
N PRO A 44 -22.98 -4.63 -20.84
CA PRO A 44 -23.38 -3.90 -19.63
C PRO A 44 -23.32 -4.76 -18.37
N PHE A 45 -23.78 -6.01 -18.44
CA PHE A 45 -23.72 -6.94 -17.32
C PHE A 45 -22.28 -7.30 -16.93
N LEU A 46 -21.39 -7.49 -17.92
CA LEU A 46 -19.97 -7.74 -17.65
C LEU A 46 -19.27 -6.53 -17.04
N GLU A 47 -19.68 -5.31 -17.41
CA GLU A 47 -19.11 -4.07 -16.87
C GLU A 47 -19.58 -3.75 -15.46
N ASP A 48 -20.86 -3.95 -15.17
CA ASP A 48 -21.43 -3.77 -13.83
C ASP A 48 -20.83 -4.77 -12.83
N ASN A 49 -20.44 -5.96 -13.31
CA ASN A 49 -19.81 -7.01 -12.52
C ASN A 49 -18.27 -6.94 -12.44
N LYS A 50 -17.62 -5.85 -12.91
CA LYS A 50 -16.16 -5.63 -12.79
C LYS A 50 -15.54 -5.99 -11.43
N PRO A 51 -16.14 -5.70 -10.24
CA PRO A 51 -15.52 -6.07 -8.96
C PRO A 51 -15.34 -7.59 -8.74
N TYR A 52 -16.16 -8.43 -9.39
CA TYR A 52 -16.04 -9.90 -9.34
C TYR A 52 -14.95 -10.45 -10.26
N VAL A 53 -14.37 -9.59 -11.10
CA VAL A 53 -13.35 -9.96 -12.09
C VAL A 53 -11.93 -9.88 -11.53
N ASN A 54 -11.77 -9.53 -10.24
CA ASN A 54 -10.57 -9.86 -9.48
C ASN A 54 -10.51 -11.38 -9.35
N CYS A 55 -9.70 -12.01 -10.20
CA CYS A 55 -9.61 -13.47 -10.28
C CYS A 55 -8.95 -14.02 -9.02
N GLN A 56 -9.75 -14.28 -7.97
CA GLN A 56 -9.35 -15.00 -6.78
C GLN A 56 -9.22 -16.47 -7.12
N ILE A 57 -8.05 -16.88 -7.61
CA ILE A 57 -7.84 -18.19 -8.21
C ILE A 57 -8.25 -19.33 -7.27
N LEU A 58 -8.05 -19.17 -5.96
CA LEU A 58 -8.40 -20.19 -4.98
C LEU A 58 -9.89 -20.52 -4.90
N SER A 59 -10.76 -19.58 -5.27
CA SER A 59 -12.20 -19.81 -5.23
C SER A 59 -12.68 -20.76 -6.35
N TYR A 60 -11.84 -21.04 -7.34
CA TYR A 60 -12.17 -21.87 -8.49
C TYR A 60 -11.57 -23.27 -8.39
N THR A 61 -12.36 -24.27 -8.75
CA THR A 61 -11.91 -25.63 -9.04
C THR A 61 -11.07 -25.68 -10.33
N ASN A 62 -10.34 -26.78 -10.59
CA ASN A 62 -9.57 -26.93 -11.83
C ASN A 62 -10.46 -26.87 -13.09
N PRO A 63 -11.63 -27.54 -13.15
CA PRO A 63 -12.54 -27.42 -14.29
C PRO A 63 -13.03 -25.98 -14.53
N GLU A 64 -13.29 -25.24 -13.47
CA GLU A 64 -13.70 -23.83 -13.55
C GLU A 64 -12.58 -22.93 -14.08
N LEU A 65 -11.35 -23.10 -13.58
CA LEU A 65 -10.18 -22.38 -14.11
C LEU A 65 -9.92 -22.74 -15.58
N GLU A 66 -10.09 -24.00 -15.95
CA GLU A 66 -9.91 -24.46 -17.33
C GLU A 66 -10.96 -23.84 -18.25
N ARG A 67 -12.22 -23.80 -17.79
CA ARG A 67 -13.30 -23.13 -18.48
C ARG A 67 -12.98 -21.65 -18.65
N LEU A 68 -12.54 -20.96 -17.60
CA LEU A 68 -12.13 -19.55 -17.68
C LEU A 68 -10.97 -19.33 -18.66
N ALA A 69 -9.92 -20.15 -18.59
CA ALA A 69 -8.78 -20.06 -19.50
C ALA A 69 -9.21 -20.25 -20.97
N THR A 70 -10.12 -21.19 -21.22
CA THR A 70 -10.70 -21.45 -22.54
C THR A 70 -11.52 -20.25 -23.02
N LEU A 71 -12.41 -19.72 -22.17
CA LEU A 71 -13.24 -18.55 -22.50
C LEU A 71 -12.39 -17.31 -22.82
N MET A 72 -11.32 -17.05 -22.05
CA MET A 72 -10.40 -15.95 -22.32
C MET A 72 -9.62 -16.16 -23.61
N THR A 73 -9.19 -17.40 -23.88
CA THR A 73 -8.47 -17.74 -25.11
C THR A 73 -9.36 -17.53 -26.35
N GLU A 74 -10.59 -18.04 -26.31
CA GLU A 74 -11.55 -17.89 -27.40
C GLU A 74 -11.99 -16.43 -27.58
N SER A 75 -12.23 -15.71 -26.48
CA SER A 75 -12.52 -14.27 -26.54
C SER A 75 -11.43 -13.49 -27.27
N ARG A 76 -10.17 -13.78 -26.95
CA ARG A 76 -9.02 -13.17 -27.62
C ARG A 76 -8.96 -13.57 -29.09
N ARG A 77 -9.21 -14.84 -29.41
CA ARG A 77 -9.26 -15.34 -30.79
C ARG A 77 -10.31 -14.63 -31.63
N TYR A 78 -11.48 -14.33 -31.06
CA TYR A 78 -12.55 -13.57 -31.71
C TYR A 78 -12.36 -12.05 -31.67
N GLY A 79 -11.32 -11.55 -30.99
CA GLY A 79 -11.06 -10.11 -30.87
C GLY A 79 -12.05 -9.36 -29.97
N LEU A 80 -12.72 -10.05 -29.04
CA LEU A 80 -13.65 -9.46 -28.06
C LEU A 80 -12.95 -8.95 -26.80
N ASP A 81 -11.72 -9.43 -26.55
CA ASP A 81 -10.81 -8.97 -25.50
C ASP A 81 -11.42 -8.95 -24.08
N HIS A 82 -12.09 -10.03 -23.67
CA HIS A 82 -12.58 -10.16 -22.29
C HIS A 82 -11.46 -10.11 -21.24
N GLY A 83 -10.21 -10.39 -21.64
CA GLY A 83 -9.05 -10.26 -20.77
C GLY A 83 -8.88 -8.83 -20.22
N SER A 84 -9.38 -7.82 -20.93
CA SER A 84 -9.40 -6.42 -20.49
C SER A 84 -10.20 -6.17 -19.21
N PHE A 85 -11.15 -7.05 -18.87
CA PHE A 85 -11.91 -6.97 -17.62
C PHE A 85 -11.10 -7.49 -16.41
N ILE A 86 -10.10 -8.35 -16.63
CA ILE A 86 -9.25 -8.93 -15.57
C ILE A 86 -7.96 -8.11 -15.43
N GLU A 87 -8.06 -6.99 -14.72
CA GLU A 87 -6.90 -6.13 -14.44
C GLU A 87 -5.98 -6.71 -13.35
N ARG A 88 -6.54 -7.52 -12.45
CA ARG A 88 -5.87 -8.05 -11.26
C ARG A 88 -6.13 -9.55 -11.08
N VAL A 89 -5.07 -10.27 -10.75
CA VAL A 89 -5.12 -11.71 -10.45
C VAL A 89 -4.50 -11.98 -9.08
N ASP A 90 -5.21 -12.73 -8.25
CA ASP A 90 -4.85 -12.98 -6.85
C ASP A 90 -4.52 -14.47 -6.64
N PHE A 91 -3.33 -14.73 -6.08
CA PHE A 91 -2.82 -16.08 -5.81
C PHE A 91 -2.56 -16.27 -4.33
N HIS A 92 -2.90 -17.46 -3.84
CA HIS A 92 -2.28 -17.99 -2.64
C HIS A 92 -1.33 -19.09 -3.07
N LEU A 93 -0.06 -18.93 -2.72
CA LEU A 93 0.96 -19.85 -3.18
C LEU A 93 0.87 -21.21 -2.48
N ARG A 94 0.46 -21.25 -1.21
CA ARG A 94 0.41 -22.48 -0.40
C ARG A 94 -0.25 -23.68 -1.11
N PRO A 95 -1.52 -23.60 -1.56
CA PRO A 95 -2.17 -24.73 -2.23
C PRO A 95 -1.56 -25.07 -3.60
N LEU A 96 -0.81 -24.15 -4.21
CA LEU A 96 -0.11 -24.39 -5.47
C LEU A 96 1.26 -25.05 -5.26
N VAL A 97 1.75 -25.15 -4.03
CA VAL A 97 3.12 -25.58 -3.74
C VAL A 97 3.19 -26.74 -2.75
N THR A 98 2.05 -27.30 -2.34
CA THR A 98 1.97 -28.47 -1.47
C THR A 98 2.80 -29.64 -2.00
N PRO A 99 3.14 -30.64 -1.16
CA PRO A 99 3.76 -31.88 -1.61
C PRO A 99 2.96 -32.56 -2.73
N GLU A 100 1.62 -32.55 -2.66
CA GLU A 100 0.74 -32.91 -3.77
C GLU A 100 0.60 -31.76 -4.78
N PHE A 101 1.71 -31.39 -5.41
CA PHE A 101 1.73 -30.28 -6.36
C PHE A 101 0.72 -30.50 -7.49
N ASP A 102 -0.25 -29.61 -7.59
CA ASP A 102 -1.27 -29.64 -8.62
C ASP A 102 -0.69 -29.15 -9.97
N HIS A 103 -0.03 -30.07 -10.67
CA HIS A 103 0.57 -29.81 -11.99
C HIS A 103 -0.45 -29.30 -13.00
N GLU A 104 -1.66 -29.87 -12.98
CA GLU A 104 -2.76 -29.51 -13.87
C GLU A 104 -3.16 -28.05 -13.65
N ARG A 105 -3.41 -27.67 -12.40
CA ARG A 105 -3.78 -26.29 -12.06
C ARG A 105 -2.72 -25.28 -12.46
N VAL A 106 -1.44 -25.60 -12.26
CA VAL A 106 -0.32 -24.71 -12.61
C VAL A 106 -0.20 -24.54 -14.13
N GLU A 107 -0.48 -25.59 -14.92
CA GLU A 107 -0.57 -25.51 -16.37
C GLU A 107 -1.77 -24.67 -16.85
N ILE A 108 -2.95 -24.88 -16.24
CA ILE A 108 -4.17 -24.09 -16.52
C ILE A 108 -3.88 -22.60 -16.26
N LEU A 109 -3.23 -22.28 -15.14
CA LEU A 109 -2.84 -20.91 -14.81
C LEU A 109 -1.87 -20.33 -15.83
N GLY A 110 -0.90 -21.12 -16.31
CA GLY A 110 -0.01 -20.72 -17.39
C GLY A 110 -0.77 -20.32 -18.67
N ARG A 111 -1.78 -21.11 -19.06
CA ARG A 111 -2.66 -20.82 -20.21
C ARG A 111 -3.53 -19.59 -19.96
N LEU A 112 -4.16 -19.50 -18.79
CA LEU A 112 -4.96 -18.35 -18.40
C LEU A 112 -4.15 -17.06 -18.51
N PHE A 113 -2.96 -17.01 -17.90
CA PHE A 113 -2.07 -15.85 -18.02
C PHE A 113 -1.68 -15.52 -19.44
N SER A 114 -1.48 -16.51 -20.31
CA SER A 114 -1.22 -16.26 -21.72
C SER A 114 -2.41 -15.56 -22.39
N ALA A 115 -3.63 -16.02 -22.09
CA ALA A 115 -4.88 -15.48 -22.62
C ALA A 115 -5.16 -14.05 -22.13
N LEU A 116 -4.83 -13.73 -20.88
CA LEU A 116 -5.06 -12.40 -20.29
C LEU A 116 -4.12 -11.29 -20.78
N ARG A 117 -3.09 -11.63 -21.57
CA ARG A 117 -2.13 -10.63 -22.06
C ARG A 117 -2.72 -9.82 -23.20
N PRO A 118 -2.41 -8.50 -23.25
CA PRO A 118 -1.53 -7.72 -22.37
C PRO A 118 -2.20 -7.02 -21.16
N HIS A 119 -3.43 -7.39 -20.81
CA HIS A 119 -4.30 -6.53 -20.00
C HIS A 119 -4.09 -6.62 -18.50
N THR A 120 -3.63 -7.76 -17.98
CA THR A 120 -3.36 -7.89 -16.55
C THR A 120 -2.20 -7.00 -16.14
N LYS A 121 -2.48 -6.04 -15.26
CA LYS A 121 -1.53 -5.04 -14.75
C LYS A 121 -1.13 -5.33 -13.30
N SER A 122 -2.01 -5.97 -12.53
CA SER A 122 -1.81 -6.21 -11.10
C SER A 122 -1.78 -7.69 -10.75
N MET A 123 -0.88 -8.05 -9.83
CA MET A 123 -0.77 -9.39 -9.28
C MET A 123 -0.70 -9.30 -7.76
N MET A 124 -1.56 -10.03 -7.05
CA MET A 124 -1.45 -10.24 -5.60
C MET A 124 -0.97 -11.66 -5.32
N LEU A 125 0.01 -11.81 -4.43
CA LEU A 125 0.58 -13.08 -4.01
C LEU A 125 0.57 -13.17 -2.49
N THR A 126 -0.22 -14.07 -1.95
CA THR A 126 -0.17 -14.43 -0.53
C THR A 126 0.78 -15.63 -0.37
N ALA A 127 1.92 -15.38 0.26
CA ALA A 127 3.00 -16.34 0.49
C ALA A 127 2.97 -16.91 1.93
N SER A 128 1.83 -16.85 2.59
CA SER A 128 1.66 -17.32 3.97
C SER A 128 2.03 -18.80 4.09
N TYR A 129 2.91 -19.13 5.04
CA TYR A 129 3.27 -20.51 5.38
C TYR A 129 3.88 -21.33 4.23
N ILE A 130 4.56 -20.71 3.26
CA ILE A 130 5.47 -21.47 2.40
C ILE A 130 6.64 -21.87 3.28
N TYR A 131 6.64 -23.12 3.73
CA TYR A 131 7.68 -23.61 4.61
C TYR A 131 8.98 -23.75 3.81
N SER A 132 10.09 -23.86 4.53
CA SER A 132 11.39 -24.15 3.92
C SER A 132 11.55 -25.59 3.48
N ASP A 133 10.44 -26.28 3.25
CA ASP A 133 10.47 -27.58 2.62
C ASP A 133 11.04 -27.45 1.20
N ARG A 134 11.97 -28.34 0.87
CA ARG A 134 12.66 -28.29 -0.41
C ARG A 134 11.71 -28.54 -1.57
N THR A 135 10.67 -29.36 -1.35
CA THR A 135 9.66 -29.70 -2.35
C THR A 135 8.78 -28.48 -2.63
N GLU A 136 8.27 -27.83 -1.58
CA GLU A 136 7.46 -26.60 -1.74
C GLU A 136 8.22 -25.49 -2.50
N LEU A 137 9.50 -25.28 -2.17
CA LEU A 137 10.35 -24.31 -2.88
C LEU A 137 10.61 -24.71 -4.34
N ALA A 138 10.80 -26.00 -4.63
CA ALA A 138 10.98 -26.49 -6.00
C ALA A 138 9.70 -26.34 -6.84
N ASN A 139 8.56 -26.66 -6.24
CA ASN A 139 7.21 -26.48 -6.78
C ASN A 139 6.92 -25.01 -7.10
N ALA A 140 7.18 -24.12 -6.15
CA ALA A 140 7.05 -22.69 -6.33
C ALA A 140 7.97 -22.15 -7.45
N ARG A 141 9.19 -22.68 -7.61
CA ARG A 141 10.07 -22.33 -8.75
C ARG A 141 9.50 -22.78 -10.08
N ARG A 142 8.93 -23.99 -10.14
CA ARG A 142 8.27 -24.52 -11.33
C ARG A 142 7.05 -23.69 -11.71
N PHE A 143 6.24 -23.30 -10.73
CA PHE A 143 5.14 -22.36 -10.95
C PHE A 143 5.63 -21.03 -11.53
N VAL A 144 6.61 -20.38 -10.88
CA VAL A 144 7.17 -19.10 -11.34
C VAL A 144 7.76 -19.23 -12.75
N SER A 145 8.43 -20.33 -13.09
CA SER A 145 9.02 -20.52 -14.41
C SER A 145 7.96 -20.70 -15.51
N GLN A 146 6.83 -21.33 -15.21
CA GLN A 146 5.73 -21.51 -16.16
C GLN A 146 4.96 -20.22 -16.42
N ILE A 147 4.70 -19.41 -15.39
CA ILE A 147 4.00 -18.14 -15.59
C ILE A 147 4.93 -17.04 -16.12
N ARG A 148 6.26 -17.17 -15.95
CA ARG A 148 7.27 -16.17 -16.33
C ARG A 148 7.09 -15.56 -17.71
N PRO A 149 6.89 -16.35 -18.79
CA PRO A 149 6.76 -15.79 -20.11
C PRO A 149 5.64 -14.77 -20.17
N ASN A 150 4.64 -14.87 -19.28
CA ASN A 150 3.40 -14.12 -19.27
C ASN A 150 3.37 -12.81 -18.47
N LEU A 151 4.41 -12.55 -17.67
CA LEU A 151 4.40 -11.49 -16.67
C LEU A 151 4.79 -10.10 -17.18
N THR A 152 5.03 -9.95 -18.48
CA THR A 152 5.60 -8.71 -19.04
C THR A 152 4.67 -7.51 -18.91
N SER A 153 3.36 -7.68 -18.76
CA SER A 153 2.40 -6.57 -18.59
C SER A 153 2.22 -6.13 -17.14
N ILE A 154 2.69 -6.91 -16.17
CA ILE A 154 2.46 -6.64 -14.76
C ILE A 154 3.28 -5.42 -14.32
N THR A 155 2.57 -4.39 -13.84
CA THR A 155 3.13 -3.15 -13.31
C THR A 155 2.95 -3.03 -11.80
N THR A 156 2.01 -3.75 -11.22
CA THR A 156 1.69 -3.73 -9.79
C THR A 156 1.87 -5.12 -9.19
N LEU A 157 2.65 -5.21 -8.12
CA LEU A 157 2.86 -6.44 -7.38
C LEU A 157 2.54 -6.21 -5.90
N HIS A 158 1.55 -6.94 -5.40
CA HIS A 158 1.24 -7.04 -3.98
C HIS A 158 1.70 -8.39 -3.47
N ILE A 159 2.55 -8.41 -2.45
CA ILE A 159 2.96 -9.62 -1.75
C ILE A 159 2.54 -9.51 -0.29
N SER A 160 1.86 -10.53 0.22
CA SER A 160 1.52 -10.64 1.64
C SER A 160 2.14 -11.87 2.29
N CYS A 161 2.43 -11.76 3.59
CA CYS A 161 2.88 -12.87 4.44
C CYS A 161 4.15 -13.59 3.94
N LEU A 162 5.12 -12.86 3.37
CA LEU A 162 6.37 -13.44 2.87
C LEU A 162 7.39 -13.64 4.00
N ASP A 163 7.67 -14.88 4.39
CA ASP A 163 8.77 -15.24 5.30
C ASP A 163 9.84 -16.11 4.60
N PRO A 164 10.97 -15.52 4.17
CA PRO A 164 12.08 -16.25 3.57
C PRO A 164 13.08 -16.83 4.59
N SER A 165 12.91 -16.56 5.89
CA SER A 165 13.94 -16.74 6.93
C SER A 165 14.12 -18.19 7.40
N MET A 166 13.17 -19.07 7.12
CA MET A 166 13.19 -20.45 7.60
C MET A 166 14.16 -21.36 6.81
N SER A 167 14.76 -20.85 5.73
CA SER A 167 15.62 -21.64 4.84
C SER A 167 17.07 -21.75 5.29
N ARG A 168 17.40 -21.35 6.54
CA ARG A 168 18.72 -21.62 7.12
C ARG A 168 18.90 -23.13 7.24
N PRO A 169 19.74 -23.79 6.42
CA PRO A 169 20.09 -25.17 6.67
C PRO A 169 20.75 -25.17 8.06
N ARG A 170 20.20 -25.89 9.03
CA ARG A 170 20.80 -26.01 10.37
C ARG A 170 22.22 -26.59 10.34
N ASN A 171 22.69 -27.06 9.19
CA ASN A 171 24.01 -27.63 9.01
C ASN A 171 24.96 -26.61 8.37
N LEU A 172 25.78 -26.03 9.25
CA LEU A 172 27.01 -25.29 8.97
C LEU A 172 27.83 -26.01 7.89
N MET A 173 28.18 -25.31 6.79
CA MET A 173 29.28 -25.57 5.81
C MET A 173 28.96 -25.16 4.35
N ALA A 174 27.85 -24.46 4.06
CA ALA A 174 27.53 -24.02 2.69
C ALA A 174 27.96 -22.57 2.40
N HIS A 175 29.26 -22.33 2.24
CA HIS A 175 29.79 -21.05 1.71
C HIS A 175 29.82 -20.97 0.18
N VAL A 176 29.29 -21.99 -0.51
CA VAL A 176 29.48 -22.17 -1.95
C VAL A 176 28.10 -22.19 -2.63
N PHE A 177 27.71 -21.00 -3.09
CA PHE A 177 26.59 -20.63 -3.98
C PHE A 177 25.21 -20.23 -3.40
N PRO A 178 24.61 -19.14 -3.95
CA PRO A 178 23.29 -18.62 -3.62
C PRO A 178 22.15 -19.36 -4.36
N SER A 179 22.33 -20.64 -4.72
CA SER A 179 21.43 -21.39 -5.63
C SER A 179 20.04 -21.67 -5.07
N PHE A 180 19.78 -21.34 -3.79
CA PHE A 180 18.46 -21.46 -3.17
C PHE A 180 17.74 -20.12 -3.01
N ALA A 181 17.90 -19.20 -3.95
CA ALA A 181 17.06 -18.00 -3.97
C ALA A 181 15.56 -18.39 -3.93
N HIS A 182 14.81 -17.71 -3.07
CA HIS A 182 13.36 -17.89 -2.94
C HIS A 182 12.70 -17.62 -4.30
N PRO A 183 11.71 -18.40 -4.75
CA PRO A 183 11.12 -18.26 -6.09
C PRO A 183 10.53 -16.87 -6.37
N ILE A 184 10.03 -16.18 -5.34
CA ILE A 184 9.60 -14.78 -5.42
C ILE A 184 10.72 -13.83 -5.86
N PHE A 185 11.99 -14.14 -5.56
CA PHE A 185 13.12 -13.33 -6.00
C PHE A 185 13.27 -13.40 -7.52
N ALA A 186 13.14 -14.61 -8.08
CA ALA A 186 13.15 -14.80 -9.54
C ALA A 186 11.94 -14.11 -10.19
N LEU A 187 10.77 -14.19 -9.55
CA LEU A 187 9.56 -13.51 -10.01
C LEU A 187 9.76 -11.99 -10.12
N ILE A 188 10.18 -11.34 -9.04
CA ILE A 188 10.42 -9.89 -9.01
C ILE A 188 11.52 -9.51 -10.00
N HIS A 189 12.58 -10.32 -10.10
CA HIS A 189 13.65 -10.09 -11.06
C HIS A 189 13.15 -10.11 -12.51
N ASN A 190 12.15 -10.94 -12.84
CA ASN A 190 11.51 -10.95 -14.15
C ASN A 190 10.63 -9.72 -14.39
N LEU A 191 10.02 -9.19 -13.32
CA LEU A 191 9.17 -7.99 -13.37
C LEU A 191 9.94 -6.67 -13.38
N ARG A 192 11.26 -6.69 -13.09
CA ARG A 192 12.08 -5.49 -12.82
C ARG A 192 11.98 -4.36 -13.84
N ARG A 193 11.72 -4.68 -15.11
CA ARG A 193 11.66 -3.69 -16.21
C ARG A 193 10.33 -2.94 -16.27
N ASN A 194 9.27 -3.47 -15.67
CA ASN A 194 7.90 -2.97 -15.82
C ASN A 194 7.24 -2.62 -14.49
N LEU A 195 7.79 -3.11 -13.38
CA LEU A 195 7.24 -2.90 -12.04
C LEU A 195 7.28 -1.40 -11.66
N GLN A 196 6.09 -0.86 -11.39
CA GLN A 196 5.86 0.53 -11.01
C GLN A 196 5.30 0.65 -9.59
N HIS A 197 4.54 -0.33 -9.13
CA HIS A 197 3.91 -0.33 -7.81
C HIS A 197 4.28 -1.61 -7.07
N ILE A 198 4.80 -1.47 -5.85
CA ILE A 198 5.10 -2.59 -4.96
C ILE A 198 4.42 -2.40 -3.62
N HIS A 199 3.71 -3.43 -3.20
CA HIS A 199 2.99 -3.45 -1.94
C HIS A 199 3.45 -4.71 -1.20
N PHE A 200 4.05 -4.54 -0.03
CA PHE A 200 4.42 -5.63 0.85
C PHE A 200 3.61 -5.48 2.14
N THR A 201 2.89 -6.52 2.52
CA THR A 201 2.11 -6.56 3.77
C THR A 201 2.55 -7.77 4.58
N ASP A 202 2.83 -7.61 5.87
CA ASP A 202 3.26 -8.68 6.78
C ASP A 202 4.41 -9.50 6.20
N SER A 203 5.41 -8.84 5.62
CA SER A 203 6.42 -9.48 4.79
C SER A 203 7.82 -9.11 5.23
N ARG A 204 8.65 -10.13 5.45
CA ARG A 204 10.08 -9.94 5.73
C ARG A 204 10.81 -9.58 4.44
N LEU A 205 11.63 -8.53 4.51
CA LEU A 205 12.42 -8.05 3.38
C LEU A 205 13.91 -8.36 3.59
N PRO A 206 14.37 -9.59 3.31
CA PRO A 206 15.77 -9.95 3.49
C PRO A 206 16.64 -9.18 2.47
N ARG A 207 17.93 -9.05 2.78
CA ARG A 207 18.88 -8.32 1.93
C ARG A 207 18.86 -8.73 0.44
N PRO A 208 18.78 -10.02 0.05
CA PRO A 208 18.72 -10.38 -1.37
C PRO A 208 17.46 -9.86 -2.08
N LEU A 209 16.32 -9.84 -1.39
CA LEU A 209 15.08 -9.28 -1.94
C LEU A 209 15.21 -7.78 -2.16
N LEU A 210 15.73 -7.06 -1.16
CA LEU A 210 16.00 -5.62 -1.24
C LEU A 210 16.95 -5.29 -2.40
N GLN A 211 18.03 -6.05 -2.58
CA GLN A 211 18.95 -5.88 -3.71
C GLN A 211 18.24 -6.02 -5.07
N ILE A 212 17.34 -6.99 -5.21
CA ILE A 212 16.56 -7.18 -6.45
C ILE A 212 15.58 -6.03 -6.65
N LEU A 213 14.86 -5.62 -5.60
CA LEU A 213 13.96 -4.46 -5.65
C LEU A 213 14.72 -3.18 -6.01
N GLY A 214 15.98 -3.03 -5.59
CA GLY A 214 16.84 -1.92 -5.97
C GLY A 214 17.18 -1.87 -7.46
N THR A 215 17.00 -2.97 -8.19
CA THR A 215 17.15 -2.99 -9.66
C THR A 215 15.89 -2.54 -10.41
N CYS A 216 14.77 -2.33 -9.70
CA CYS A 216 13.48 -1.94 -10.28
C CYS A 216 13.36 -0.41 -10.38
N SER A 217 14.03 0.19 -11.37
CA SER A 217 14.16 1.66 -11.50
C SER A 217 12.86 2.42 -11.85
N LYS A 218 11.81 1.70 -12.25
CA LYS A 218 10.50 2.28 -12.61
C LYS A 218 9.53 2.39 -11.45
N ILE A 219 9.90 1.98 -10.24
CA ILE A 219 9.02 2.07 -9.06
C ILE A 219 8.63 3.54 -8.81
N ARG A 220 7.32 3.77 -8.77
CA ARG A 220 6.62 5.02 -8.46
C ARG A 220 5.89 4.95 -7.13
N THR A 221 5.44 3.77 -6.73
CA THR A 221 4.74 3.57 -5.46
C THR A 221 5.37 2.39 -4.73
N ALA A 222 5.75 2.63 -3.48
CA ALA A 222 6.19 1.60 -2.56
C ALA A 222 5.39 1.70 -1.26
N ARG A 223 4.64 0.64 -0.94
CA ARG A 223 3.98 0.46 0.35
C ARG A 223 4.61 -0.73 1.04
N LEU A 224 5.26 -0.48 2.16
CA LEU A 224 5.97 -1.48 2.96
C LEU A 224 5.31 -1.50 4.34
N GLU A 225 4.36 -2.40 4.50
CA GLU A 225 3.54 -2.57 5.69
C GLU A 225 3.94 -3.85 6.40
N CYS A 226 4.26 -3.71 7.69
CA CYS A 226 4.53 -4.79 8.63
C CYS A 226 5.77 -5.65 8.32
N PHE A 227 6.64 -5.67 9.32
CA PHE A 227 7.81 -6.51 9.40
C PHE A 227 7.63 -7.36 10.64
N ASP A 228 7.70 -8.68 10.49
CA ASP A 228 7.83 -9.59 11.64
C ASP A 228 9.10 -9.29 12.44
N ASP A 229 9.38 -10.09 13.46
CA ASP A 229 10.52 -10.08 14.39
C ASP A 229 11.92 -9.79 13.82
N HIS A 230 12.11 -9.71 12.50
CA HIS A 230 13.38 -9.43 11.85
C HIS A 230 13.23 -8.32 10.79
N PRO A 231 13.24 -7.03 11.19
CA PRO A 231 13.17 -5.92 10.27
C PRO A 231 14.34 -5.97 9.27
N PRO A 232 14.15 -5.43 8.06
CA PRO A 232 15.23 -5.33 7.10
C PRO A 232 16.39 -4.57 7.72
N ARG A 233 17.62 -4.96 7.35
CA ARG A 233 18.80 -4.17 7.70
C ARG A 233 18.57 -2.74 7.22
N PRO A 234 18.57 -1.74 8.10
CA PRO A 234 18.10 -0.39 7.76
C PRO A 234 18.84 0.22 6.56
N ILE A 235 20.16 0.02 6.50
CA ILE A 235 20.99 0.50 5.38
C ILE A 235 20.58 -0.13 4.05
N ALA A 236 20.26 -1.42 4.03
CA ALA A 236 19.87 -2.10 2.80
C ALA A 236 18.50 -1.62 2.30
N LEU A 237 17.55 -1.37 3.22
CA LEU A 237 16.26 -0.78 2.86
C LEU A 237 16.45 0.64 2.32
N ALA A 238 17.25 1.44 3.01
CA ALA A 238 17.59 2.80 2.63
C ALA A 238 18.20 2.90 1.22
N ASP A 239 19.20 2.06 0.92
CA ASP A 239 19.83 1.98 -0.40
C ASP A 239 18.85 1.54 -1.49
N THR A 240 17.94 0.63 -1.14
CA THR A 240 16.91 0.14 -2.07
C THR A 240 15.94 1.27 -2.44
N ILE A 241 15.40 2.00 -1.46
CA ILE A 241 14.47 3.10 -1.74
C ILE A 241 15.16 4.23 -2.51
N ALA A 242 16.40 4.57 -2.14
CA ALA A 242 17.18 5.61 -2.82
C ALA A 242 17.49 5.29 -4.30
N SER A 243 17.41 4.02 -4.70
CA SER A 243 17.58 3.62 -6.11
C SER A 243 16.37 3.96 -7.00
N TRP A 244 15.19 4.21 -6.41
CA TRP A 244 13.95 4.45 -7.13
C TRP A 244 13.78 5.93 -7.49
N ARG A 245 14.49 6.39 -8.52
CA ARG A 245 14.47 7.79 -8.96
C ARG A 245 13.09 8.33 -9.37
N ASN A 246 12.15 7.44 -9.70
CA ASN A 246 10.78 7.78 -10.10
C ASN A 246 9.77 7.68 -8.95
N LEU A 247 10.23 7.47 -7.71
CA LEU A 247 9.37 7.30 -6.55
C LEU A 247 8.54 8.55 -6.31
N ARG A 248 7.22 8.37 -6.26
CA ARG A 248 6.22 9.40 -5.94
C ARG A 248 5.54 9.14 -4.61
N ASN A 249 5.25 7.88 -4.32
CA ASN A 249 4.51 7.49 -3.13
C ASN A 249 5.35 6.51 -2.31
N LEU A 250 5.76 6.93 -1.12
CA LEU A 250 6.46 6.09 -0.16
C LEU A 250 5.62 5.97 1.10
N CYS A 251 5.22 4.75 1.42
CA CYS A 251 4.55 4.40 2.66
C CYS A 251 5.35 3.31 3.36
N ILE A 252 5.82 3.58 4.57
CA ILE A 252 6.49 2.61 5.45
C ILE A 252 5.68 2.57 6.74
N ARG A 253 5.05 1.42 7.04
CA ARG A 253 4.26 1.25 8.26
C ARG A 253 4.70 0.02 9.03
N SER A 254 4.82 0.16 10.35
CA SER A 254 5.04 -0.95 11.28
C SER A 254 3.76 -1.21 12.06
N GLN A 255 3.04 -2.30 11.76
CA GLN A 255 1.77 -2.64 12.42
C GLN A 255 1.95 -3.52 13.67
N ASN A 256 3.08 -4.23 13.78
CA ASN A 256 3.29 -5.15 14.89
C ASN A 256 3.62 -4.41 16.18
N ALA A 257 2.71 -4.48 17.14
CA ALA A 257 2.90 -3.90 18.47
C ALA A 257 4.06 -4.54 19.25
N TRP A 258 4.42 -5.77 18.89
CA TRP A 258 5.31 -6.64 19.69
C TRP A 258 6.64 -7.00 19.01
N GLY A 259 6.86 -6.62 17.74
CA GLY A 259 8.04 -7.04 16.96
C GLY A 259 9.17 -6.01 16.90
N ASP A 260 10.34 -6.47 16.42
CA ASP A 260 11.47 -5.60 16.10
C ASP A 260 11.09 -4.58 15.02
N ARG A 261 11.39 -3.30 15.28
CA ARG A 261 10.91 -2.18 14.48
C ARG A 261 11.76 -1.90 13.25
N VAL A 262 11.15 -1.30 12.23
CA VAL A 262 11.91 -0.67 11.17
C VAL A 262 12.62 0.55 11.74
N GLN A 263 13.94 0.50 11.81
CA GLN A 263 14.72 1.69 12.13
C GLN A 263 14.61 2.66 10.94
N LEU A 264 13.78 3.69 11.09
CA LEU A 264 13.56 4.69 10.06
C LEU A 264 14.76 5.63 9.91
N ALA A 265 15.55 5.86 10.97
CA ALA A 265 16.63 6.84 10.96
C ALA A 265 17.65 6.63 9.82
N PRO A 266 18.19 5.41 9.56
CA PRO A 266 19.10 5.19 8.44
C PRO A 266 18.43 5.38 7.06
N THR A 267 17.14 5.02 6.95
CA THR A 267 16.34 5.23 5.74
C THR A 267 16.17 6.72 5.46
N LEU A 268 15.77 7.48 6.47
CA LEU A 268 15.63 8.94 6.40
C LEU A 268 16.95 9.63 6.12
N ALA A 269 18.06 9.21 6.76
CA ALA A 269 19.39 9.77 6.48
C ALA A 269 19.80 9.60 5.02
N ARG A 270 19.48 8.45 4.41
CA ARG A 270 19.77 8.19 3.01
C ARG A 270 18.88 9.00 2.08
N LEU A 271 17.58 9.08 2.35
CA LEU A 271 16.63 9.87 1.57
C LEU A 271 16.89 11.36 1.71
N ALA A 272 17.30 11.84 2.89
CA ALA A 272 17.71 13.22 3.09
C ALA A 272 18.90 13.58 2.19
N ARG A 273 19.88 12.68 2.05
CA ARG A 273 21.05 12.88 1.17
C ARG A 273 20.67 12.80 -0.32
N PHE A 274 19.79 11.88 -0.69
CA PHE A 274 19.38 11.60 -2.06
C PHE A 274 17.84 11.57 -2.17
N PRO A 275 17.17 12.73 -2.10
CA PRO A 275 15.71 12.78 -2.09
C PRO A 275 15.15 12.36 -3.45
N PRO A 276 14.04 11.61 -3.50
CA PRO A 276 13.32 11.38 -4.74
C PRO A 276 12.75 12.72 -5.25
N PRO A 277 13.09 13.16 -6.47
CA PRO A 277 12.75 14.51 -6.95
C PRO A 277 11.26 14.72 -7.20
N ASN A 278 10.46 13.64 -7.26
CA ASN A 278 9.04 13.68 -7.55
C ASN A 278 8.21 13.11 -6.39
N LEU A 279 8.71 13.16 -5.15
CA LEU A 279 8.02 12.60 -4.00
C LEU A 279 6.76 13.43 -3.69
N GLU A 280 5.59 12.83 -3.88
CA GLU A 280 4.27 13.43 -3.67
C GLU A 280 3.64 12.97 -2.35
N VAL A 281 3.81 11.70 -1.99
CA VAL A 281 3.25 11.10 -0.77
C VAL A 281 4.37 10.51 0.08
N LEU A 282 4.48 10.97 1.32
CA LEU A 282 5.41 10.45 2.32
C LEU A 282 4.62 10.07 3.57
N GLU A 283 4.46 8.76 3.80
CA GLU A 283 3.83 8.23 4.99
C GLU A 283 4.81 7.35 5.75
N LEU A 284 5.13 7.75 6.99
CA LEU A 284 6.11 7.05 7.80
C LEU A 284 5.46 6.67 9.12
N ASP A 285 5.46 5.40 9.49
CA ASP A 285 5.00 4.93 10.79
C ASP A 285 6.12 4.19 11.50
N ASN A 286 6.36 4.57 12.74
CA ASN A 286 7.28 3.91 13.64
C ASN A 286 6.65 3.83 15.01
N GLN A 287 5.41 3.31 15.11
CA GLN A 287 4.71 3.09 16.37
C GLN A 287 5.64 2.47 17.41
N GLN A 288 6.18 3.32 18.27
CA GLN A 288 7.01 2.90 19.37
C GLN A 288 6.06 2.59 20.53
N HIS A 289 5.61 1.33 20.65
CA HIS A 289 5.05 0.92 21.93
C HIS A 289 6.16 1.06 22.97
N THR A 290 6.03 2.04 23.87
CA THR A 290 6.87 2.19 25.04
C THR A 290 6.60 1.01 25.98
N ASN A 291 7.01 -0.19 25.58
CA ASN A 291 7.19 -1.27 26.53
C ASN A 291 8.26 -0.72 27.48
N ARG A 292 7.83 -0.35 28.69
CA ARG A 292 8.58 0.41 29.72
C ARG A 292 9.92 -0.22 30.11
N HIS A 293 10.27 -1.35 29.52
CA HIS A 293 11.44 -2.16 29.82
C HIS A 293 12.57 -2.02 28.79
N HIS A 294 12.41 -1.26 27.70
CA HIS A 294 13.53 -1.00 26.80
C HIS A 294 14.42 0.13 27.34
N HIS A 295 15.73 -0.16 27.34
CA HIS A 295 16.76 0.67 27.96
C HIS A 295 16.70 2.12 27.45
N PRO A 296 16.63 3.12 28.34
CA PRO A 296 16.55 4.55 28.00
C PRO A 296 17.80 5.11 27.27
N ASN A 297 18.85 4.31 27.07
CA ASN A 297 20.12 4.77 26.51
C ASN A 297 20.27 4.52 25.00
N GLN A 298 19.25 3.99 24.31
CA GLN A 298 19.24 3.86 22.85
C GLN A 298 18.31 4.90 22.22
N SER A 299 18.56 6.19 22.48
CA SER A 299 18.00 7.26 21.66
C SER A 299 18.43 7.02 20.22
N GLU A 300 17.52 6.86 19.26
CA GLU A 300 17.83 6.83 17.83
C GLU A 300 18.31 8.24 17.42
N PRO A 301 19.63 8.53 17.40
CA PRO A 301 20.08 9.90 17.22
C PRO A 301 19.87 10.24 15.75
N ALA A 302 19.15 11.33 15.48
CA ALA A 302 18.97 11.94 14.16
C ALA A 302 17.75 11.52 13.31
N LEU A 303 16.63 11.05 13.87
CA LEU A 303 15.39 10.94 13.07
C LEU A 303 14.91 12.31 12.58
N PHE A 304 14.75 13.27 13.50
CA PHE A 304 14.21 14.60 13.18
C PHE A 304 15.11 15.43 12.24
N PRO A 305 16.44 15.59 12.46
CA PRO A 305 17.31 16.31 11.53
C PRO A 305 17.24 15.79 10.09
N ASN A 306 17.20 14.48 9.90
CA ASN A 306 17.12 13.88 8.56
C ASN A 306 15.73 14.07 7.94
N LEU A 307 14.67 13.91 8.73
CA LEU A 307 13.30 14.19 8.29
C LEU A 307 13.14 15.65 7.85
N ARG A 308 13.67 16.60 8.63
CA ARG A 308 13.69 18.04 8.30
C ARG A 308 14.34 18.28 6.94
N ILE A 309 15.54 17.74 6.72
CA ILE A 309 16.26 17.88 5.44
C ILE A 309 15.45 17.29 4.28
N LEU A 310 14.86 16.10 4.47
CA LEU A 310 14.05 15.44 3.44
C LEU A 310 12.82 16.28 3.08
N LEU A 311 12.07 16.73 4.08
CA LEU A 311 10.88 17.56 3.87
C LEU A 311 11.24 18.87 3.17
N SER A 312 12.30 19.56 3.59
CA SER A 312 12.76 20.78 2.92
C SER A 312 13.09 20.55 1.44
N ARG A 313 13.71 19.41 1.10
CA ARG A 313 14.11 19.10 -0.29
C ARG A 313 12.93 18.65 -1.17
N CYS A 314 11.85 18.16 -0.57
CA CYS A 314 10.66 17.68 -1.29
C CYS A 314 9.44 18.63 -1.13
N ALA A 315 9.59 19.77 -0.44
CA ALA A 315 8.48 20.62 -0.02
C ALA A 315 7.58 21.08 -1.19
N SER A 316 8.17 21.35 -2.36
CA SER A 316 7.46 21.78 -3.56
C SER A 316 6.65 20.68 -4.26
N THR A 317 6.94 19.41 -3.99
CA THR A 317 6.27 18.26 -4.63
C THR A 317 5.31 17.53 -3.69
N LEU A 318 5.49 17.64 -2.38
CA LEU A 318 4.68 16.94 -1.38
C LEU A 318 3.23 17.41 -1.38
N VAL A 319 2.33 16.43 -1.46
CA VAL A 319 0.87 16.58 -1.42
C VAL A 319 0.29 15.93 -0.16
N HIS A 320 0.91 14.84 0.31
CA HIS A 320 0.51 14.15 1.54
C HIS A 320 1.74 13.83 2.39
N VAL A 321 1.70 14.27 3.64
CA VAL A 321 2.71 13.99 4.66
C VAL A 321 2.03 13.36 5.86
N ALA A 322 2.44 12.14 6.22
CA ALA A 322 2.11 11.51 7.50
C ALA A 322 3.39 11.23 8.26
N LEU A 323 3.56 11.89 9.41
CA LEU A 323 4.79 11.82 10.20
C LEU A 323 4.84 10.56 11.05
N PRO A 324 6.05 10.00 11.30
CA PRO A 324 6.19 8.86 12.19
C PRO A 324 5.91 9.24 13.63
N SER A 325 5.52 8.25 14.43
CA SER A 325 5.59 8.37 15.89
C SER A 325 7.03 8.70 16.28
N MET A 326 7.20 9.79 17.00
CA MET A 326 8.49 10.24 17.50
C MET A 326 8.45 10.13 19.01
N ALA A 327 9.50 9.53 19.58
CA ALA A 327 9.68 9.59 21.01
C ALA A 327 9.74 11.08 21.39
N LEU A 328 8.91 11.48 22.35
CA LEU A 328 9.03 12.80 22.95
C LEU A 328 10.33 12.79 23.74
N GLU A 329 11.40 13.25 23.10
CA GLU A 329 12.55 13.69 23.86
C GLU A 329 12.09 14.88 24.73
N PRO A 330 12.58 14.98 25.97
CA PRO A 330 12.22 16.06 26.89
C PRO A 330 12.62 17.45 26.38
N ASP A 331 13.32 17.53 25.24
CA ASP A 331 13.79 18.73 24.59
C ASP A 331 12.72 19.48 23.77
N GLY A 332 11.50 18.95 23.68
CA GLY A 332 10.44 19.56 22.87
C GLY A 332 10.61 19.32 21.38
N THR A 333 11.19 18.19 20.98
CA THR A 333 11.32 17.76 19.59
C THR A 333 10.03 18.00 18.81
N PHE A 334 8.85 17.60 19.32
CA PHE A 334 7.58 17.79 18.59
C PHE A 334 7.25 19.25 18.27
N ASP A 335 7.43 20.16 19.24
CA ASP A 335 7.21 21.59 19.02
C ASP A 335 8.19 22.12 17.97
N ALA A 336 9.43 21.62 17.97
CA ALA A 336 10.40 21.96 16.93
C ALA A 336 9.97 21.45 15.54
N ILE A 337 9.27 20.31 15.45
CA ILE A 337 8.76 19.79 14.17
C ILE A 337 7.56 20.58 13.69
N VAL A 338 6.60 20.84 14.56
CA VAL A 338 5.42 21.65 14.21
C VAL A 338 5.86 23.05 13.82
N GLY A 339 6.77 23.67 14.60
CA GLY A 339 7.37 24.96 14.27
C GLY A 339 8.06 24.94 12.91
N PHE A 340 8.91 23.94 12.65
CA PHE A 340 9.54 23.76 11.35
C PHE A 340 8.52 23.59 10.21
N LEU A 341 7.48 22.77 10.38
CA LEU A 341 6.45 22.56 9.37
C LEU A 341 5.72 23.87 9.05
N VAL A 342 5.40 24.66 10.07
CA VAL A 342 4.71 25.96 9.94
C VAL A 342 5.56 26.98 9.17
N GLU A 343 6.88 26.89 9.29
CA GLU A 343 7.84 27.72 8.51
C GLU A 343 8.10 27.16 7.10
N LEU A 344 7.80 25.88 6.86
CA LEU A 344 8.15 25.20 5.62
C LEU A 344 7.13 25.45 4.50
N GLU A 345 7.58 26.09 3.42
CA GLU A 345 6.76 26.30 2.23
C GLU A 345 6.39 25.01 1.49
N MET A 346 5.15 24.56 1.68
CA MET A 346 4.58 23.38 1.01
C MET A 346 3.32 23.77 0.23
N PRO A 347 3.48 24.43 -0.93
CA PRO A 347 2.36 25.06 -1.65
C PRO A 347 1.31 24.05 -2.13
N ARG A 348 1.66 22.77 -2.23
CA ARG A 348 0.80 21.68 -2.74
C ARG A 348 0.30 20.75 -1.64
N LEU A 349 0.61 21.01 -0.37
CA LEU A 349 0.22 20.13 0.73
C LEU A 349 -1.30 20.12 0.88
N ARG A 350 -1.90 18.94 0.76
CA ARG A 350 -3.35 18.71 0.89
C ARG A 350 -3.71 17.89 2.11
N ILE A 351 -2.84 16.98 2.51
CA ILE A 351 -3.05 16.09 3.66
C ILE A 351 -1.85 16.18 4.59
N LEU A 352 -2.08 16.59 5.82
CA LEU A 352 -1.09 16.56 6.90
C LEU A 352 -1.62 15.69 8.04
N ASP A 353 -0.97 14.56 8.26
CA ASP A 353 -1.30 13.59 9.31
C ASP A 353 -0.22 13.65 10.41
N LEU A 354 -0.61 14.22 11.54
CA LEU A 354 0.12 14.28 12.81
C LEU A 354 -0.53 13.37 13.87
N SER A 355 -1.46 12.50 13.47
CA SER A 355 -2.19 11.59 14.37
C SER A 355 -1.32 10.51 14.97
N ARG A 356 -0.12 10.27 14.47
CA ARG A 356 0.70 9.16 14.96
C ARG A 356 1.23 9.52 16.35
N PRO A 357 1.14 8.59 17.31
CA PRO A 357 1.20 8.91 18.72
C PRO A 357 2.52 9.56 19.09
N LEU A 358 2.42 10.76 19.67
CA LEU A 358 3.43 11.29 20.56
C LEU A 358 3.05 10.78 21.93
N TYR A 359 3.77 9.78 22.42
CA TYR A 359 3.58 9.31 23.78
C TYR A 359 4.06 10.41 24.73
N SER A 360 3.16 11.32 25.11
CA SER A 360 3.44 12.29 26.16
C SER A 360 3.27 11.58 27.49
N MET A 361 4.35 11.56 28.28
CA MET A 361 4.21 11.32 29.71
C MET A 361 3.32 12.44 30.25
N ALA A 362 2.20 12.05 30.85
CA ALA A 362 1.01 12.87 31.17
C ALA A 362 1.25 14.14 32.00
N ASP A 363 2.48 14.43 32.42
CA ASP A 363 2.83 15.55 33.30
C ASP A 363 3.64 16.67 32.62
N SER A 364 4.02 16.51 31.35
CA SER A 364 4.78 17.54 30.64
C SER A 364 3.84 18.59 30.04
N LYS A 365 3.80 19.78 30.65
CA LYS A 365 3.11 20.98 30.12
C LYS A 365 3.77 21.44 28.82
N PHE A 366 3.56 20.71 27.74
CA PHE A 366 3.89 21.19 26.41
C PHE A 366 2.84 22.24 26.04
N THR A 367 3.31 23.43 25.74
CA THR A 367 2.48 24.45 25.12
C THR A 367 3.02 24.60 23.71
N LEU A 368 2.22 24.22 22.71
CA LEU A 368 2.37 24.69 21.32
C LEU A 368 2.11 26.20 21.25
N VAL A 369 2.78 26.96 22.11
CA VAL A 369 2.89 28.41 22.11
C VAL A 369 4.34 28.68 21.74
N PRO A 370 4.67 28.68 20.44
CA PRO A 370 5.88 29.35 20.01
C PRO A 370 5.78 30.81 20.49
N PRO A 371 6.88 31.45 20.90
CA PRO A 371 6.90 32.87 21.26
C PRO A 371 6.56 33.82 20.09
N TYR A 372 6.17 33.27 18.93
CA TYR A 372 5.83 33.99 17.71
C TYR A 372 4.33 34.27 17.67
N ALA A 373 3.88 35.28 18.41
CA ALA A 373 2.51 35.78 18.39
C ALA A 373 2.06 36.37 17.03
N ASP A 374 2.91 36.27 16.01
CA ASP A 374 2.72 36.89 14.70
C ASP A 374 2.84 35.84 13.58
N PHE A 375 2.18 34.69 13.78
CA PHE A 375 1.95 33.76 12.68
C PHE A 375 1.16 34.49 11.62
N GLY A 376 1.86 34.95 10.59
CA GLY A 376 1.25 35.36 9.33
C GLY A 376 0.49 34.20 8.69
N LYS A 377 0.35 34.26 7.37
CA LYS A 377 -0.32 33.21 6.60
C LYS A 377 0.49 31.91 6.67
N LEU A 378 -0.13 30.80 7.08
CA LEU A 378 0.51 29.47 6.96
C LEU A 378 0.84 29.18 5.49
N PRO A 379 1.96 28.50 5.21
CA PRO A 379 2.41 28.29 3.84
C PRO A 379 1.80 27.02 3.20
N TRP A 380 0.57 26.66 3.59
CA TRP A 380 -0.16 25.46 3.12
C TRP A 380 -1.52 25.84 2.49
N PRO A 381 -1.53 26.65 1.41
CA PRO A 381 -2.76 27.21 0.86
C PRO A 381 -3.75 26.14 0.34
N GLU A 382 -3.27 24.95 -0.04
CA GLU A 382 -4.10 23.84 -0.53
C GLU A 382 -4.49 22.81 0.55
N LEU A 383 -4.26 23.08 1.84
CA LEU A 383 -4.50 22.08 2.89
C LEU A 383 -5.99 21.75 3.00
N ARG A 384 -6.35 20.46 2.84
CA ARG A 384 -7.73 19.95 2.87
C ARG A 384 -8.01 19.06 4.09
N HIS A 385 -7.01 18.31 4.53
CA HIS A 385 -7.13 17.37 5.63
C HIS A 385 -6.00 17.57 6.62
N LEU A 386 -6.35 17.83 7.88
CA LEU A 386 -5.41 17.89 8.99
C LEU A 386 -5.85 16.89 10.06
N ASP A 387 -5.01 15.91 10.34
CA ASP A 387 -5.24 14.95 11.43
C ASP A 387 -4.28 15.21 12.59
N MET A 388 -4.86 15.53 13.74
CA MET A 388 -4.15 15.74 15.00
C MET A 388 -4.83 14.96 16.13
N SER A 389 -5.52 13.86 15.81
CA SER A 389 -6.36 13.10 16.73
C SER A 389 -5.62 12.53 17.95
N ASN A 390 -4.29 12.41 17.91
CA ASN A 390 -3.46 12.01 19.05
C ASN A 390 -2.47 13.10 19.52
N CYS A 391 -2.65 14.35 19.11
CA CYS A 391 -1.88 15.47 19.66
C CYS A 391 -2.56 15.98 20.94
N TRP A 392 -1.83 16.01 22.07
CA TRP A 392 -2.39 16.34 23.38
C TRP A 392 -2.46 17.85 23.68
N TYR A 393 -1.66 18.67 22.99
CA TYR A 393 -1.40 20.06 23.38
C TYR A 393 -1.67 21.07 22.27
N ILE A 394 -2.71 20.84 21.47
CA ILE A 394 -3.11 21.76 20.41
C ILE A 394 -3.74 23.00 21.06
N THR A 395 -3.11 24.16 20.85
CA THR A 395 -3.67 25.44 21.30
C THR A 395 -4.75 25.90 20.34
N SER A 396 -5.74 26.60 20.87
CA SER A 396 -6.77 27.23 20.04
C SER A 396 -6.22 28.32 19.12
N ALA A 397 -5.19 29.04 19.56
CA ALA A 397 -4.49 30.01 18.74
C ALA A 397 -3.95 29.38 17.45
N PHE A 398 -3.31 28.20 17.55
CA PHE A 398 -2.84 27.45 16.39
C PHE A 398 -4.00 27.04 15.47
N LEU A 399 -5.10 26.49 16.02
CA LEU A 399 -6.28 26.13 15.24
C LEU A 399 -6.88 27.34 14.51
N GLY A 400 -7.00 28.49 15.17
CA GLY A 400 -7.47 29.72 14.57
C GLY A 400 -6.58 30.18 13.40
N VAL A 401 -5.26 30.04 13.52
CA VAL A 401 -4.31 30.32 12.43
C VAL A 401 -4.49 29.35 11.26
N VAL A 402 -4.66 28.05 11.54
CA VAL A 402 -4.91 27.03 10.50
C VAL A 402 -6.20 27.33 9.73
N ILE A 403 -7.32 27.56 10.44
CA ILE A 403 -8.62 27.85 9.83
C ILE A 403 -8.54 29.11 8.95
N ARG A 404 -7.89 30.18 9.44
CA ARG A 404 -7.76 31.43 8.67
C ARG A 404 -6.81 31.31 7.47
N SER A 405 -5.77 30.49 7.57
CA SER A 405 -4.73 30.40 6.54
C SER A 405 -5.02 29.35 5.46
N CYS A 406 -5.85 28.36 5.77
CA CYS A 406 -6.15 27.22 4.92
C CYS A 406 -7.64 27.23 4.51
N PRO A 407 -8.04 28.06 3.53
CA PRO A 407 -9.45 28.20 3.12
C PRO A 407 -10.04 26.92 2.51
N GLU A 408 -9.19 26.02 2.00
CA GLU A 408 -9.59 24.74 1.40
C GLU A 408 -9.75 23.61 2.44
N LEU A 409 -9.66 23.90 3.75
CA LEU A 409 -9.68 22.90 4.81
C LEU A 409 -11.08 22.27 4.92
N ARG A 410 -11.19 20.97 4.60
CA ARG A 410 -12.45 20.22 4.59
C ARG A 410 -12.62 19.30 5.80
N SER A 411 -11.52 18.79 6.32
CA SER A 411 -11.53 17.81 7.41
C SER A 411 -10.47 18.14 8.44
N LEU A 412 -10.90 18.21 9.69
CA LEU A 412 -10.03 18.37 10.84
C LEU A 412 -10.35 17.28 11.87
N LEU A 413 -9.40 16.39 12.13
CA LEU A 413 -9.53 15.33 13.12
C LEU A 413 -8.82 15.74 14.40
N LEU A 414 -9.58 15.88 15.48
CA LEU A 414 -9.10 16.26 16.81
C LEU A 414 -9.43 15.16 17.81
N ARG A 415 -8.65 15.07 18.87
CA ARG A 415 -8.95 14.12 19.94
C ARG A 415 -10.28 14.46 20.60
N SER A 416 -11.04 13.44 21.02
CA SER A 416 -12.33 13.63 21.69
C SER A 416 -12.23 14.32 23.05
N HIS A 417 -11.10 14.15 23.77
CA HIS A 417 -10.85 14.73 25.10
C HIS A 417 -10.27 16.14 25.10
N VAL A 418 -10.47 16.92 24.04
CA VAL A 418 -10.13 18.35 23.97
C VAL A 418 -11.07 19.19 24.89
N ASP A 419 -11.68 18.57 25.90
CA ASP A 419 -12.60 19.15 26.90
C ASP A 419 -11.96 20.27 27.75
N GLY A 420 -10.63 20.44 27.69
CA GLY A 420 -9.92 21.60 28.23
C GLY A 420 -9.97 22.85 27.33
N VAL A 421 -10.24 22.70 26.04
CA VAL A 421 -10.39 23.80 25.05
C VAL A 421 -11.87 24.15 24.90
N LYS A 422 -12.57 24.32 26.02
CA LYS A 422 -13.98 24.74 26.04
C LYS A 422 -14.20 26.13 25.44
N GLY A 423 -13.15 26.95 25.31
CA GLY A 423 -13.24 28.34 24.84
C GLY A 423 -13.28 28.53 23.32
N ASP A 424 -12.84 27.55 22.51
CA ASP A 424 -12.45 27.84 21.11
C ASP A 424 -12.98 26.84 20.07
N ILE A 425 -13.90 25.96 20.46
CA ILE A 425 -14.67 25.17 19.49
C ILE A 425 -15.62 26.09 18.68
N SER A 426 -15.94 27.28 19.20
CA SER A 426 -16.71 28.30 18.48
C SER A 426 -16.04 28.68 17.17
N ALA A 427 -14.72 28.89 17.14
CA ALA A 427 -14.00 29.25 15.90
C ALA A 427 -14.16 28.23 14.77
N LEU A 428 -14.25 26.93 15.10
CA LEU A 428 -14.54 25.87 14.13
C LEU A 428 -16.00 25.95 13.63
N SER A 429 -16.93 26.18 14.55
CA SER A 429 -18.36 26.29 14.23
C SER A 429 -18.65 27.55 13.41
N ASP A 430 -18.01 28.68 13.76
CA ASP A 430 -18.06 29.97 13.06
C ASP A 430 -17.47 29.85 11.64
N ALA A 431 -16.47 28.98 11.47
CA ALA A 431 -15.91 28.62 10.17
C ALA A 431 -16.72 27.52 9.45
N GLY A 432 -17.91 27.17 9.92
CA GLY A 432 -18.82 26.24 9.25
C GLY A 432 -18.55 24.75 9.48
N PHE A 433 -17.60 24.37 10.33
CA PHE A 433 -17.33 22.95 10.59
C PHE A 433 -18.40 22.31 11.48
N VAL A 434 -18.88 21.14 11.06
CA VAL A 434 -19.83 20.32 11.81
C VAL A 434 -19.08 19.21 12.54
N ARG A 435 -19.36 19.05 13.83
CA ARG A 435 -18.81 17.99 14.67
C ARG A 435 -19.48 16.65 14.37
N GLY A 436 -18.69 15.67 13.98
CA GLY A 436 -19.03 14.25 13.98
C GLY A 436 -18.10 13.45 14.89
N LEU A 437 -18.38 12.15 15.01
CA LEU A 437 -17.49 11.19 15.66
C LEU A 437 -16.94 10.23 14.61
N HIS A 438 -15.63 9.97 14.64
CA HIS A 438 -14.99 8.96 13.81
C HIS A 438 -13.96 8.20 14.65
N ALA A 439 -14.13 6.88 14.78
CA ALA A 439 -13.23 6.01 15.55
C ALA A 439 -12.91 6.51 16.98
N GLY A 440 -13.88 7.13 17.66
CA GLY A 440 -13.70 7.67 19.01
C GLY A 440 -12.99 9.04 19.07
N ALA A 441 -12.58 9.61 17.93
CA ALA A 441 -12.09 10.98 17.81
C ALA A 441 -13.21 11.94 17.34
N ALA A 442 -13.07 13.22 17.67
CA ALA A 442 -13.96 14.26 17.16
C ALA A 442 -13.51 14.64 15.75
N MET A 443 -14.35 14.34 14.77
CA MET A 443 -14.10 14.64 13.37
C MET A 443 -14.92 15.87 12.98
N TRP A 444 -14.26 16.95 12.61
CA TRP A 444 -14.89 18.18 12.15
C TRP A 444 -14.85 18.20 10.63
N ARG A 445 -16.02 18.32 9.99
CA ARG A 445 -16.14 18.38 8.53
C ARG A 445 -16.81 19.67 8.10
N HIS A 446 -16.27 20.30 7.06
CA HIS A 446 -16.95 21.38 6.38
C HIS A 446 -18.03 20.77 5.45
N PRO A 447 -19.28 21.26 5.47
CA PRO A 447 -20.43 20.65 4.80
C PRO A 447 -20.50 20.90 3.27
N GLU A 448 -19.37 20.87 2.56
CA GLU A 448 -19.36 21.00 1.08
C GLU A 448 -19.95 19.81 0.33
#